data_AF-A0A8J6T2G7-F1
#
_entry.id   AF-A0A8J6T2G7-F1
#
_cell.length_a   1.000
_cell.length_b   1.000
_cell.length_c   1.000
_cell.angle_alpha   90.00
_cell.angle_beta   90.00
_cell.angle_gamma   90.00
#
_symmetry.space_group_name_H-M   'P 1'
#
loop_
_entity.id
_entity.type
_entity.pdbx_description
1 polymer ?
#
loop_
_entity_poly.entity_id
_entity_poly.type
_entity_poly.pdbx_seq_one_letter_code
_entity_poly.pdbx_strand_id
1 'polypeptide(L)'
;MTGALKLGTTHYVGLEEAAMEYLSAELDEFVQISTSLVKSFGFLQSRVKSKFPKDCRKCGKSYKSFEEFYYGTDEIVQGTVSYPTLGSEFYLHRNCKSPCESTLVVIFNDRRDDTALGCRRREVFQDCLDKIAARTPIPCAAARTFLLGLLARRIQEHLAKASC
;
A
#
# COMPACT_ATOMS: atom_id res chain seq x y z
N MET A 1 27.31 14.84 -2.13
CA MET A 1 27.03 15.05 -0.71
C MET A 1 25.52 14.92 -0.51
N THR A 2 25.06 13.71 -0.26
CA THR A 2 23.65 13.34 -0.19
C THR A 2 23.19 13.34 1.26
N GLY A 3 22.39 14.36 1.62
CA GLY A 3 21.74 14.45 2.91
C GLY A 3 20.66 13.38 3.03
N ALA A 4 20.97 12.30 3.74
CA ALA A 4 19.96 11.40 4.28
C ALA A 4 19.07 12.23 5.21
N LEU A 5 17.79 12.36 4.87
CA LEU A 5 16.75 12.76 5.81
C LEU A 5 16.64 11.65 6.87
N LYS A 6 17.53 11.69 7.87
CA LYS A 6 17.25 11.13 9.19
C LYS A 6 16.15 12.00 9.79
N LEU A 7 14.90 11.74 9.40
CA LEU A 7 13.74 12.24 10.13
C LEU A 7 13.80 11.59 11.51
N GLY A 8 13.96 12.44 12.53
CA GLY A 8 14.35 12.06 13.87
C GLY A 8 13.51 10.91 14.42
N THR A 9 14.21 9.85 14.83
CA THR A 9 13.71 8.83 15.73
C THR A 9 13.46 9.51 17.08
N THR A 10 12.30 10.14 17.24
CA THR A 10 11.78 10.43 18.58
C THR A 10 11.50 9.07 19.20
N HIS A 11 12.38 8.64 20.10
CA HIS A 11 12.30 7.36 20.78
C HIS A 11 11.05 7.33 21.67
N TYR A 12 9.94 6.88 21.10
CA TYR A 12 8.70 6.55 21.80
C TYR A 12 8.83 5.15 22.46
N VAL A 13 9.90 4.96 23.25
CA VAL A 13 10.16 3.67 23.93
C VAL A 13 9.03 3.43 24.93
N GLY A 14 8.31 2.31 24.79
CA GLY A 14 7.15 1.94 25.63
C GLY A 14 5.79 2.39 25.08
N LEU A 15 5.76 3.35 24.17
CA LEU A 15 4.52 3.84 23.54
C LEU A 15 4.03 2.88 22.45
N GLU A 16 4.95 2.23 21.74
CA GLU A 16 4.61 1.19 20.76
C GLU A 16 4.01 -0.03 21.44
N GLU A 17 4.61 -0.51 22.54
CA GLU A 17 4.11 -1.65 23.31
C GLU A 17 2.72 -1.35 23.89
N ALA A 18 2.55 -0.19 24.52
CA ALA A 18 1.25 0.24 25.02
C ALA A 18 0.21 0.35 23.89
N ALA A 19 0.59 0.92 22.74
CA ALA A 19 -0.30 1.01 21.58
C ALA A 19 -0.67 -0.34 20.97
N MET A 20 0.27 -1.28 20.90
CA MET A 20 0.00 -2.65 20.48
C MET A 20 -1.00 -3.33 21.42
N GLU A 21 -0.91 -3.06 22.72
CA GLU A 21 -1.83 -3.61 23.71
C GLU A 21 -3.25 -3.04 23.56
N TYR A 22 -3.42 -1.71 23.58
CA TYR A 22 -4.77 -1.11 23.53
C TYR A 22 -5.41 -1.10 22.14
N LEU A 23 -4.64 -1.33 21.06
CA LEU A 23 -5.15 -1.46 19.68
C LEU A 23 -5.18 -2.91 19.19
N SER A 24 -4.83 -3.91 20.02
CA SER A 24 -4.60 -5.29 19.54
C SER A 24 -5.76 -5.81 18.68
N ALA A 25 -7.01 -5.58 19.10
CA ALA A 25 -8.19 -6.05 18.38
C ALA A 25 -8.34 -5.40 17.00
N GLU A 26 -8.18 -4.08 16.91
CA GLU A 26 -8.27 -3.36 15.63
C GLU A 26 -7.10 -3.68 14.71
N LEU A 27 -5.89 -3.84 15.26
CA LEU A 27 -4.73 -4.25 14.47
C LEU A 27 -4.94 -5.65 13.90
N ASP A 28 -5.49 -6.59 14.69
CA ASP A 28 -5.83 -7.94 14.23
C ASP A 28 -6.89 -7.92 13.14
N GLU A 29 -7.97 -7.17 13.33
CA GLU A 29 -9.02 -7.01 12.33
C GLU A 29 -8.46 -6.40 11.03
N PHE A 30 -7.65 -5.35 11.13
CA PHE A 30 -7.02 -4.72 9.97
C PHE A 30 -6.15 -5.71 9.19
N VAL A 31 -5.33 -6.50 9.90
CA VAL A 31 -4.44 -7.49 9.28
C VAL A 31 -5.25 -8.60 8.63
N GLN A 32 -6.30 -9.10 9.27
CA GLN A 32 -7.17 -10.11 8.70
C GLN A 32 -7.84 -9.61 7.41
N ILE A 33 -8.44 -8.41 7.43
CA ILE A 33 -9.04 -7.84 6.22
C ILE A 33 -7.98 -7.65 5.13
N SER A 34 -6.79 -7.15 5.49
CA SER A 34 -5.72 -6.91 4.53
C SER A 34 -5.23 -8.19 3.88
N THR A 35 -5.04 -9.28 4.62
CA THR A 35 -4.61 -10.57 4.05
C THR A 35 -5.69 -11.22 3.21
N SER A 36 -6.98 -11.04 3.54
CA SER A 36 -8.08 -11.45 2.68
C SER A 36 -8.11 -10.67 1.36
N LEU A 37 -7.88 -9.37 1.39
CA LEU A 37 -7.87 -8.51 0.19
C LEU A 37 -6.67 -8.75 -0.71
N VAL A 38 -5.48 -9.02 -0.16
CA VAL A 38 -4.25 -9.32 -0.93
C VAL A 38 -4.42 -10.56 -1.82
N LYS A 39 -5.31 -11.49 -1.46
CA LYS A 39 -5.59 -12.70 -2.24
C LYS A 39 -6.40 -12.43 -3.51
N SER A 40 -6.91 -11.22 -3.74
CA SER A 40 -7.75 -10.89 -4.91
C SER A 40 -7.26 -9.63 -5.63
N PHE A 41 -6.67 -9.81 -6.82
CA PHE A 41 -6.54 -8.71 -7.79
C PHE A 41 -7.85 -8.38 -8.50
N GLY A 42 -8.91 -9.18 -8.31
CA GLY A 42 -10.18 -8.99 -9.04
C GLY A 42 -10.74 -7.58 -8.89
N PHE A 43 -10.57 -6.98 -7.71
CA PHE A 43 -10.91 -5.58 -7.47
C PHE A 43 -10.10 -4.62 -8.37
N LEU A 44 -8.77 -4.76 -8.41
CA LEU A 44 -7.90 -3.90 -9.21
C LEU A 44 -8.13 -4.12 -10.72
N GLN A 45 -8.27 -5.37 -11.16
CA GLN A 45 -8.60 -5.71 -12.55
C GLN A 45 -9.87 -5.01 -13.04
N SER A 46 -10.93 -5.01 -12.22
CA SER A 46 -12.22 -4.39 -12.59
C SER A 46 -12.13 -2.88 -12.85
N ARG A 47 -11.07 -2.21 -12.38
CA ARG A 47 -10.86 -0.77 -12.50
C ARG A 47 -9.74 -0.39 -13.47
N VAL A 48 -9.03 -1.38 -14.04
CA VAL A 48 -8.03 -1.17 -15.10
C VAL A 48 -8.73 -0.67 -16.35
N LYS A 49 -8.35 0.53 -16.83
CA LYS A 49 -8.81 1.08 -18.11
C LYS A 49 -7.92 0.66 -19.28
N SER A 50 -6.64 0.39 -19.01
CA SER A 50 -5.71 -0.04 -20.06
C SER A 50 -6.08 -1.42 -20.59
N LYS A 51 -6.05 -1.57 -21.92
CA LYS A 51 -6.22 -2.88 -22.56
C LYS A 51 -4.96 -3.73 -22.38
N PHE A 52 -5.17 -5.03 -22.22
CA PHE A 52 -4.13 -6.05 -22.24
C PHE A 52 -4.29 -6.94 -23.49
N PRO A 53 -3.19 -7.46 -24.07
CA PRO A 53 -1.83 -7.45 -23.54
C PRO A 53 -1.17 -6.07 -23.59
N LYS A 54 -0.24 -5.85 -22.66
CA LYS A 54 0.61 -4.66 -22.61
C LYS A 54 2.00 -5.03 -23.08
N ASP A 55 2.45 -4.40 -24.16
CA ASP A 55 3.75 -4.73 -24.75
C ASP A 55 4.78 -3.65 -24.45
N CYS A 56 5.97 -4.07 -24.03
CA CYS A 56 7.13 -3.21 -23.90
C CYS A 56 7.68 -2.89 -25.30
N ARG A 57 7.57 -1.63 -25.73
CA ARG A 57 8.07 -1.20 -27.05
C ARG A 57 9.59 -1.32 -27.21
N LYS A 58 10.35 -1.37 -26.11
CA LYS A 58 11.83 -1.45 -26.13
C LYS A 58 12.34 -2.89 -26.27
N CYS A 59 11.80 -3.86 -25.52
CA CYS A 59 12.29 -5.26 -25.54
C CYS A 59 11.28 -6.28 -26.09
N GLY A 60 10.07 -5.86 -26.45
CA GLY A 60 9.03 -6.74 -27.00
C GLY A 60 8.31 -7.63 -25.98
N LYS A 61 8.65 -7.57 -24.68
CA LYS A 61 7.97 -8.36 -23.65
C LYS A 61 6.48 -8.02 -23.60
N SER A 62 5.64 -9.05 -23.65
CA SER A 62 4.18 -8.96 -23.64
C SER A 62 3.63 -9.44 -22.31
N TYR A 63 2.90 -8.59 -21.60
CA TYR A 63 2.20 -8.92 -20.36
C TYR A 63 0.73 -9.17 -20.69
N LYS A 64 0.19 -10.36 -20.42
CA LYS A 64 -1.16 -10.77 -20.87
C LYS A 64 -2.28 -10.29 -19.95
N SER A 65 -1.97 -10.02 -18.69
CA SER A 65 -2.91 -9.49 -17.71
C SER A 65 -2.27 -8.40 -16.87
N PHE A 66 -3.10 -7.74 -16.06
CA PHE A 66 -2.62 -6.74 -15.11
C PHE A 66 -1.68 -7.36 -14.06
N GLU A 67 -1.95 -8.58 -13.59
CA GLU A 67 -1.14 -9.30 -12.62
C GLU A 67 0.24 -9.62 -13.20
N GLU A 68 0.28 -10.15 -14.43
CA GLU A 68 1.53 -10.41 -15.13
C GLU A 68 2.34 -9.14 -15.29
N PHE A 69 1.68 -8.02 -15.62
CA PHE A 69 2.33 -6.73 -15.68
C PHE A 69 2.87 -6.29 -14.32
N TYR A 70 2.04 -6.33 -13.27
CA TYR A 70 2.39 -5.83 -11.95
C TYR A 70 3.58 -6.61 -11.35
N TYR A 71 3.54 -7.93 -11.39
CA TYR A 71 4.61 -8.80 -10.89
C TYR A 71 5.81 -8.93 -11.83
N GLY A 72 5.58 -8.73 -13.12
CA GLY A 72 6.58 -8.81 -14.18
C GLY A 72 7.35 -7.50 -14.44
N THR A 73 7.11 -6.46 -13.65
CA THR A 73 7.74 -5.14 -13.72
C THR A 73 8.21 -4.68 -12.34
N ASP A 74 9.19 -3.78 -12.32
CA ASP A 74 9.75 -3.20 -11.11
C ASP A 74 9.03 -1.90 -10.75
N GLU A 75 8.91 -1.63 -9.45
CA GLU A 75 8.26 -0.41 -8.98
C GLU A 75 9.11 0.84 -9.23
N ILE A 76 8.42 1.97 -9.39
CA ILE A 76 9.05 3.29 -9.44
C ILE A 76 8.63 4.04 -8.19
N VAL A 77 9.57 4.74 -7.55
CA VAL A 77 9.28 5.64 -6.41
C VAL A 77 8.23 6.66 -6.85
N GLN A 78 7.12 6.75 -6.10
CA GLN A 78 5.96 7.58 -6.48
C GLN A 78 5.39 7.27 -7.87
N GLY A 79 5.52 6.02 -8.34
CA GLY A 79 5.07 5.60 -9.67
C GLY A 79 3.55 5.64 -9.87
N THR A 80 2.76 5.77 -8.80
CA THR A 80 1.31 5.99 -8.92
C THR A 80 1.00 7.48 -8.83
N VAL A 81 0.52 8.05 -9.93
CA VAL A 81 0.25 9.48 -10.07
C VAL A 81 -1.19 9.72 -10.54
N SER A 82 -1.88 10.70 -9.97
CA SER A 82 -3.09 11.27 -10.54
C SER A 82 -2.75 12.62 -11.16
N TYR A 83 -3.25 12.88 -12.37
CA TYR A 83 -3.11 14.19 -13.02
C TYR A 83 -4.49 14.86 -13.05
N PRO A 84 -4.83 15.73 -12.08
CA PRO A 84 -6.18 16.29 -11.96
C PRO A 84 -6.64 17.06 -13.21
N THR A 85 -5.69 17.63 -13.96
CA THR A 85 -5.93 18.34 -15.22
C THR A 85 -6.28 17.41 -16.38
N LEU A 86 -5.96 16.12 -16.29
CA LEU A 86 -6.25 15.10 -17.31
C LEU A 86 -7.50 14.28 -16.97
N GLY A 87 -8.01 14.39 -15.75
CA GLY A 87 -9.21 13.70 -15.26
C GLY A 87 -9.04 13.09 -13.89
N SER A 88 -9.94 12.19 -13.53
CA SER A 88 -9.94 11.46 -12.24
C SER A 88 -9.12 10.17 -12.28
N GLU A 89 -8.34 9.95 -13.34
CA GLU A 89 -7.61 8.71 -13.57
C GLU A 89 -6.30 8.65 -12.80
N PHE A 90 -5.91 7.42 -12.43
CA PHE A 90 -4.64 7.11 -11.82
C PHE A 90 -3.74 6.38 -12.82
N TYR A 91 -2.47 6.75 -12.84
CA TYR A 91 -1.45 6.22 -13.73
C TYR A 91 -0.41 5.49 -12.90
N LEU A 92 -0.29 4.18 -13.11
CA LEU A 92 0.74 3.34 -12.51
C LEU A 92 1.91 3.20 -13.47
N HIS A 93 3.01 3.86 -13.14
CA HIS A 93 4.28 3.79 -13.82
C HIS A 93 5.13 2.69 -13.17
N ARG A 94 5.62 1.75 -13.99
CA ARG A 94 6.50 0.66 -13.57
C ARG A 94 7.57 0.44 -14.64
N ASN A 95 8.75 -0.03 -14.24
CA ASN A 95 9.83 -0.30 -15.18
C ASN A 95 9.79 -1.75 -15.64
N CYS A 96 10.00 -1.97 -16.94
CA CYS A 96 10.31 -3.30 -17.44
C CYS A 96 11.56 -3.82 -16.72
N LYS A 97 11.54 -5.09 -16.30
CA LYS A 97 12.69 -5.70 -15.61
C LYS A 97 13.99 -5.57 -16.41
N SER A 98 15.11 -5.53 -15.69
CA SER A 98 16.46 -5.53 -16.25
C SER A 98 16.65 -6.65 -17.29
N PRO A 99 17.36 -6.42 -18.41
CA PRO A 99 18.15 -5.22 -18.74
C PRO A 99 17.37 -4.12 -19.50
N CYS A 100 16.04 -4.22 -19.62
CA CYS A 100 15.27 -3.30 -20.46
C CYS A 100 15.04 -1.93 -19.80
N GLU A 101 14.51 -1.91 -18.58
CA GLU A 101 14.33 -0.72 -17.73
C GLU A 101 13.45 0.41 -18.30
N SER A 102 12.79 0.20 -19.44
CA SER A 102 11.84 1.17 -19.99
C SER A 102 10.59 1.28 -19.12
N THR A 103 10.12 2.51 -18.89
CA THR A 103 8.88 2.77 -18.17
C THR A 103 7.66 2.40 -18.99
N LEU A 104 6.75 1.64 -18.38
CA LEU A 104 5.43 1.29 -18.86
C LEU A 104 4.37 1.94 -17.96
N VAL A 105 3.19 2.21 -18.52
CA VAL A 105 2.10 2.88 -17.81
C VAL A 105 0.80 2.10 -17.96
N VAL A 106 0.11 1.87 -16.85
CA VAL A 106 -1.27 1.34 -16.80
C VAL A 106 -2.17 2.38 -16.14
N ILE A 107 -3.37 2.55 -16.68
CA ILE A 107 -4.37 3.55 -16.26
C ILE A 107 -5.52 2.84 -15.53
N PHE A 108 -5.99 3.45 -14.43
CA PHE A 108 -7.13 2.97 -13.63
C PHE A 108 -8.07 4.13 -13.32
N ASN A 109 -9.37 3.82 -13.17
CA ASN A 109 -10.37 4.82 -12.81
C ASN A 109 -10.31 5.19 -11.32
N ASP A 110 -9.99 4.23 -10.46
CA ASP A 110 -9.82 4.46 -9.01
C ASP A 110 -9.06 3.27 -8.40
N ARG A 111 -8.27 3.55 -7.36
CA ARG A 111 -7.50 2.57 -6.58
C ARG A 111 -8.18 2.14 -5.29
N ARG A 112 -9.29 2.77 -4.90
CA ARG A 112 -9.95 2.54 -3.61
C ARG A 112 -10.87 1.34 -3.64
N ASP A 113 -10.60 0.34 -2.81
CA ASP A 113 -11.51 -0.77 -2.64
C ASP A 113 -12.80 -0.35 -1.92
N ASP A 114 -13.90 -0.18 -2.66
CA ASP A 114 -15.21 0.22 -2.11
C ASP A 114 -16.12 -0.97 -1.79
N THR A 115 -15.58 -2.19 -1.78
CA THR A 115 -16.29 -3.31 -1.18
C THR A 115 -16.49 -3.08 0.32
N ALA A 116 -17.44 -3.79 0.93
CA ALA A 116 -17.66 -3.72 2.38
C ALA A 116 -16.37 -3.95 3.18
N LEU A 117 -15.51 -4.90 2.75
CA LEU A 117 -14.21 -5.16 3.37
C LEU A 117 -13.24 -4.00 3.17
N GLY A 118 -13.16 -3.43 1.96
CA GLY A 118 -12.31 -2.29 1.67
C GLY A 118 -12.69 -1.02 2.44
N CYS A 119 -14.00 -0.79 2.65
CA CYS A 119 -14.54 0.26 3.51
C CYS A 119 -14.21 -0.02 4.98
N ARG A 120 -14.51 -1.22 5.48
CA ARG A 120 -14.25 -1.61 6.88
C ARG A 120 -12.77 -1.46 7.25
N ARG A 121 -11.86 -1.85 6.35
CA ARG A 121 -10.41 -1.66 6.56
C ARG A 121 -10.04 -0.19 6.79
N ARG A 122 -10.68 0.74 6.08
CA ARG A 122 -10.43 2.18 6.23
C ARG A 122 -10.99 2.72 7.54
N GLU A 123 -12.18 2.26 7.93
CA GLU A 123 -12.80 2.59 9.21
C GLU A 123 -11.91 2.16 10.38
N VAL A 124 -11.49 0.89 10.41
CA VAL A 124 -10.58 0.35 11.45
C VAL A 124 -9.27 1.14 11.52
N PHE A 125 -8.71 1.51 10.36
CA PHE A 125 -7.50 2.35 10.33
C PHE A 125 -7.73 3.74 10.95
N GLN A 126 -8.88 4.36 10.66
CA GLN A 126 -9.25 5.66 11.21
C GLN A 126 -9.51 5.57 12.72
N ASP A 127 -10.21 4.53 13.17
CA ASP A 127 -10.46 4.26 14.59
C ASP A 127 -9.14 4.13 15.36
N CYS A 128 -8.14 3.44 14.80
CA CYS A 128 -6.80 3.37 15.38
C CYS A 128 -6.13 4.74 15.48
N LEU A 129 -6.21 5.57 14.42
CA LEU A 129 -5.65 6.91 14.45
C LEU A 129 -6.29 7.79 15.53
N ASP A 130 -7.61 7.74 15.64
CA ASP A 130 -8.36 8.53 16.62
C ASP A 130 -8.02 8.08 18.04
N LYS A 131 -7.87 6.77 18.27
CA LYS A 131 -7.42 6.21 19.55
C LYS A 131 -5.99 6.61 19.91
N ILE A 132 -5.07 6.65 18.94
CA ILE A 132 -3.68 7.11 19.13
C ILE A 132 -3.67 8.60 19.48
N ALA A 133 -4.42 9.42 18.74
CA ALA A 133 -4.51 10.86 18.98
C ALA A 133 -5.11 11.19 20.35
N ALA A 134 -6.06 10.39 20.83
CA ALA A 134 -6.68 10.58 22.14
C ALA A 134 -5.79 10.17 23.33
N ARG A 135 -4.83 9.26 23.13
CA ARG A 135 -4.05 8.63 24.22
C ARG A 135 -2.58 9.00 24.22
N THR A 136 -2.10 9.65 23.16
CA THR A 136 -0.68 9.95 22.99
C THR A 136 -0.49 11.40 22.58
N PRO A 137 0.64 12.04 22.95
CA PRO A 137 0.96 13.40 22.50
C PRO A 137 1.51 13.43 21.07
N ILE A 138 1.35 12.35 20.29
CA ILE A 138 1.92 12.24 18.95
C ILE A 138 1.16 13.21 18.02
N PRO A 139 1.85 14.12 17.31
CA PRO A 139 1.22 15.00 16.34
C PRO A 139 0.50 14.20 15.25
N CYS A 140 -0.63 14.70 14.74
CA CYS A 140 -1.42 14.03 13.69
C CYS A 140 -0.57 13.60 12.48
N ALA A 141 0.38 14.45 12.06
CA ALA A 141 1.30 14.15 10.97
C ALA A 141 2.22 12.94 11.23
N ALA A 142 2.56 12.69 12.50
CA ALA A 142 3.40 11.57 12.93
C ALA A 142 2.58 10.32 13.34
N ALA A 143 1.34 10.49 13.78
CA ALA A 143 0.46 9.39 14.22
C ALA A 143 0.20 8.37 13.10
N ARG A 144 0.07 8.85 11.85
CA ARG A 144 -0.06 7.98 10.69
C ARG A 144 1.17 7.11 10.46
N THR A 145 2.37 7.69 10.51
CA THR A 145 3.62 6.96 10.36
C THR A 145 3.81 5.95 11.49
N PHE A 146 3.48 6.35 12.72
CA PHE A 146 3.49 5.48 13.89
C PHE A 146 2.56 4.26 13.73
N LEU A 147 1.30 4.49 13.37
CA LEU A 147 0.33 3.41 13.11
C LEU A 147 0.79 2.47 11.99
N LEU A 148 1.36 3.01 10.91
CA LEU A 148 1.91 2.19 9.82
C LEU A 148 3.04 1.28 10.31
N GLY A 149 3.87 1.74 11.25
CA GLY A 149 4.90 0.93 11.90
C GLY A 149 4.31 -0.24 12.72
N LEU A 150 3.27 0.03 13.52
CA LEU A 150 2.57 -0.99 14.31
C LEU A 150 1.93 -2.05 13.40
N LEU A 151 1.24 -1.61 12.34
CA LEU A 151 0.62 -2.50 11.36
C LEU A 151 1.65 -3.35 10.63
N ALA A 152 2.78 -2.78 10.21
CA ALA A 152 3.85 -3.54 9.57
C ALA A 152 4.37 -4.67 10.47
N ARG A 153 4.60 -4.38 11.76
CA ARG A 153 5.00 -5.37 12.76
C ARG A 153 3.94 -6.44 12.96
N ARG A 154 2.67 -6.06 13.12
CA ARG A 154 1.56 -7.01 13.29
C ARG A 154 1.36 -7.93 12.08
N ILE A 155 1.54 -7.40 10.87
CA ILE A 155 1.54 -8.20 9.63
C ILE A 155 2.68 -9.23 9.66
N GLN A 156 3.89 -8.82 10.04
CA GLN A 156 5.03 -9.74 10.15
C GLN A 156 4.75 -10.86 11.16
N GLU A 157 4.20 -10.54 12.34
CA GLU A 157 3.78 -11.53 13.35
C GLU A 157 2.74 -12.52 12.80
N HIS A 158 1.75 -12.01 12.07
CA HIS A 158 0.69 -12.83 11.48
C HIS A 158 1.23 -13.77 10.39
N LEU A 159 2.09 -13.27 9.51
CA LEU A 159 2.72 -14.07 8.45
C LEU A 159 3.66 -15.15 9.02
N ALA A 160 4.38 -14.85 10.10
CA ALA A 160 5.23 -15.82 10.78
C ALA A 160 4.42 -16.97 11.38
N LYS A 161 3.27 -16.68 12.00
CA LYS A 161 2.35 -17.70 12.53
C LYS A 161 1.71 -18.57 11.45
N ALA A 162 1.42 -18.00 10.28
CA ALA A 162 0.84 -18.74 9.15
C ALA A 162 1.82 -19.66 8.42
N SER A 163 3.12 -19.55 8.71
CA SER A 163 4.19 -20.37 8.09
C SER A 163 4.66 -21.53 8.98
N CYS A 164 4.08 -21.69 10.17
CA CYS A 164 4.31 -22.78 11.12
C CYS A 164 3.13 -23.75 11.10
#